data_AF-A0A945ITD3-F1
#
_entry.id   AF-A0A945ITD3-F1
#
_cell.length_a   1.000
_cell.length_b   1.000
_cell.length_c   1.000
_cell.angle_alpha   90.00
_cell.angle_beta   90.00
_cell.angle_gamma   90.00
#
_symmetry.space_group_name_H-M   'P 1'
#
loop_
_entity.id
_entity.type
_entity.pdbx_description
1 polymer ?
#
loop_
_entity_poly.entity_id
_entity_poly.type
_entity_poly.pdbx_seq_one_letter_code
_entity_poly.pdbx_strand_id
1 'polypeptide(L)'
;MADLPPPPSGTTPPPPDRAASMQPAGGMANGPLGKPRSSGLVILLTIVTFGIWTIVWSYQNGEELKQRTEQGLGGVAYLFITLLISPVTMFLMAGEVEQLYRTAGKEPPITTIWGLWFMLPIIGNFIWYFRIQGALNAYWTSNGSIQKAGL
;
A
#
# COMPACT_ATOMS: atom_id res chain seq x y z
N MET A 1 -32.38 -61.43 38.78
CA MET A 1 -31.26 -60.82 38.06
C MET A 1 -31.85 -60.06 36.89
N ALA A 2 -32.05 -58.75 37.05
CA ALA A 2 -32.54 -57.88 36.00
C ALA A 2 -31.35 -57.03 35.54
N ASP A 3 -30.94 -57.22 34.29
CA ASP A 3 -29.91 -56.42 33.62
C ASP A 3 -30.41 -54.97 33.51
N LEU A 4 -29.71 -54.03 34.14
CA LEU A 4 -29.93 -52.61 33.93
C LEU A 4 -29.20 -52.19 32.64
N PRO A 5 -29.82 -51.41 31.74
CA PRO A 5 -29.15 -50.91 30.55
C PRO A 5 -28.00 -49.96 30.92
N PRO A 6 -26.91 -49.92 30.13
CA PRO A 6 -25.79 -49.03 30.38
C PRO A 6 -26.20 -47.55 30.23
N PRO A 7 -25.57 -46.63 30.97
CA PRO A 7 -25.88 -45.21 30.88
C PRO A 7 -25.54 -44.64 29.49
N PRO A 8 -26.31 -43.67 28.99
CA PRO A 8 -26.03 -43.04 27.70
C PRO A 8 -24.71 -42.27 27.76
N SER A 9 -23.80 -42.59 26.83
CA SER A 9 -22.55 -41.86 26.63
C SER A 9 -22.85 -40.38 26.36
N GLY A 10 -22.57 -39.52 27.33
CA GLY A 10 -22.68 -38.08 27.16
C GLY A 10 -21.74 -37.62 26.05
N THR A 11 -22.30 -37.18 24.93
CA THR A 11 -21.58 -36.43 23.91
C THR A 11 -21.28 -35.05 24.50
N THR A 12 -20.06 -34.88 24.99
CA THR A 12 -19.53 -33.56 25.33
C THR A 12 -19.54 -32.73 24.04
N PRO A 13 -20.13 -31.52 24.02
CA PRO A 13 -20.00 -30.64 22.87
C PRO A 13 -18.52 -30.38 22.59
N PRO A 14 -18.06 -30.38 21.32
CA PRO A 14 -16.69 -30.00 21.00
C PRO A 14 -16.42 -28.58 21.55
N PRO A 15 -15.21 -28.32 22.07
CA PRO A 15 -14.84 -26.99 22.53
C PRO A 15 -15.09 -25.99 21.39
N PRO A 16 -15.66 -24.79 21.66
CA PRO A 16 -15.79 -23.79 20.62
C PRO A 16 -14.39 -23.52 20.08
N ASP A 17 -14.22 -23.78 18.78
CA ASP A 17 -12.98 -23.55 18.07
C ASP A 17 -12.49 -22.14 18.41
N ARG A 18 -11.42 -22.06 19.23
CA ARG A 18 -10.65 -20.83 19.44
C ARG A 18 -9.89 -20.41 18.18
N ALA A 19 -10.31 -20.91 17.02
CA ALA A 19 -10.09 -20.35 15.71
C ALA A 19 -11.26 -19.42 15.33
N ALA A 20 -11.80 -18.66 16.29
CA ALA A 20 -12.22 -17.31 15.99
C ALA A 20 -10.98 -16.65 15.38
N SER A 21 -10.94 -16.66 14.05
CA SER A 21 -9.95 -15.98 13.25
C SER A 21 -9.89 -14.58 13.82
N MET A 22 -8.83 -14.32 14.57
CA MET A 22 -8.36 -12.98 14.85
C MET A 22 -7.91 -12.46 13.48
N GLN A 23 -8.87 -12.14 12.62
CA GLN A 23 -8.68 -11.22 11.53
C GLN A 23 -8.09 -10.00 12.25
N PRO A 24 -6.83 -9.62 11.98
CA PRO A 24 -6.42 -8.30 12.42
C PRO A 24 -7.45 -7.36 11.80
N ALA A 25 -8.09 -6.54 12.64
CA ALA A 25 -8.92 -5.44 12.21
C ALA A 25 -8.01 -4.42 11.51
N GLY A 26 -7.44 -4.80 10.36
CA GLY A 26 -6.86 -3.88 9.41
C GLY A 26 -8.03 -3.06 8.93
N GLY A 27 -8.05 -1.77 9.28
CA GLY A 27 -9.09 -0.85 8.87
C GLY A 27 -9.35 -1.09 7.40
N MET A 28 -10.58 -1.51 7.07
CA MET A 28 -10.96 -1.76 5.68
C MET A 28 -10.76 -0.44 4.96
N ALA A 29 -9.68 -0.35 4.19
CA ALA A 29 -9.42 0.80 3.34
C ALA A 29 -10.53 0.80 2.28
N ASN A 30 -11.56 1.63 2.51
CA ASN A 30 -12.86 1.55 1.86
C ASN A 30 -12.94 2.36 0.55
N GLY A 31 -11.88 3.09 0.19
CA GLY A 31 -11.86 3.88 -1.04
C GLY A 31 -11.54 3.10 -2.31
N PRO A 32 -11.72 3.74 -3.48
CA PRO A 32 -11.42 3.14 -4.77
C PRO A 32 -9.96 2.66 -4.87
N LEU A 33 -9.74 1.59 -5.64
CA LEU A 33 -8.40 1.09 -5.92
C LEU A 33 -7.65 2.06 -6.85
N GLY A 34 -6.39 2.33 -6.52
CA GLY A 34 -5.47 3.04 -7.41
C GLY A 34 -5.10 2.22 -8.65
N LYS A 35 -4.34 2.85 -9.54
CA LYS A 35 -3.98 2.27 -10.84
C LYS A 35 -2.53 1.74 -10.80
N PRO A 36 -2.30 0.43 -11.01
CA PRO A 36 -0.95 -0.11 -11.13
C PRO A 36 -0.25 0.45 -12.37
N ARG A 37 0.95 1.00 -12.21
CA ARG A 37 1.72 1.68 -13.27
C ARG A 37 3.04 0.97 -13.54
N SER A 38 3.49 0.89 -14.78
CA SER A 38 4.83 0.34 -15.07
C SER A 38 5.94 1.23 -14.49
N SER A 39 6.76 0.69 -13.58
CA SER A 39 7.88 1.44 -12.96
C SER A 39 8.88 1.95 -14.00
N GLY A 40 9.17 1.14 -15.02
CA GLY A 40 10.06 1.51 -16.12
C GLY A 40 9.48 2.65 -16.97
N LEU A 41 8.17 2.62 -17.23
CA LEU A 41 7.49 3.69 -17.98
C LEU A 41 7.47 4.99 -17.18
N VAL A 42 7.22 4.93 -15.86
CA VAL A 42 7.25 6.13 -15.00
C VAL A 42 8.65 6.76 -15.04
N ILE A 43 9.70 5.96 -14.86
CA ILE A 43 11.08 6.46 -14.92
C ILE A 43 11.40 7.03 -16.30
N LEU A 44 11.03 6.35 -17.38
CA LEU A 44 11.22 6.82 -18.74
C LEU A 44 10.54 8.17 -18.97
N LEU A 45 9.28 8.31 -18.55
CA LEU A 45 8.54 9.57 -18.66
C LEU A 45 9.17 10.67 -17.80
N THR A 46 9.64 10.35 -16.58
CA THR A 46 10.38 11.30 -15.75
C THR A 46 11.62 11.83 -16.46
N ILE A 47 12.38 10.97 -17.15
CA ILE A 47 13.57 11.40 -17.91
C ILE A 47 13.17 12.22 -19.14
N VAL A 48 12.26 11.71 -19.98
CA VAL A 48 11.86 12.34 -21.25
C VAL A 48 11.21 13.70 -21.02
N THR A 49 10.49 13.87 -19.91
CA THR A 49 9.82 15.13 -19.55
C THR A 49 10.65 16.03 -18.65
N PHE A 50 11.94 15.74 -18.43
CA PHE A 50 12.82 16.50 -17.54
C PHE A 50 12.23 16.72 -16.13
N GLY A 51 11.59 15.69 -15.58
CA GLY A 51 11.02 15.72 -14.24
C GLY A 51 9.58 16.25 -14.15
N ILE A 52 9.00 16.81 -15.22
CA ILE A 52 7.61 17.30 -15.19
C ILE A 52 6.63 16.16 -14.86
N TRP A 53 6.89 14.96 -15.39
CA TRP A 53 6.08 13.78 -15.08
C TRP A 53 6.04 13.45 -13.58
N THR A 54 7.08 13.77 -12.81
CA THR A 54 7.11 13.57 -11.35
C THR A 54 5.99 14.33 -10.65
N ILE A 55 5.67 15.52 -11.12
CA ILE A 55 4.60 16.35 -10.56
C ILE A 55 3.26 15.64 -10.77
N VAL A 56 2.96 15.25 -12.01
CA VAL A 56 1.75 14.51 -12.37
C VAL A 56 1.65 13.20 -11.60
N TRP A 57 2.74 12.46 -11.53
CA TRP A 57 2.82 11.19 -10.82
C TRP A 57 2.56 11.37 -9.32
N SER A 58 3.18 12.36 -8.67
CA SER A 58 2.99 12.63 -7.25
C SER A 58 1.56 13.02 -6.92
N TYR A 59 0.94 13.85 -7.77
CA TYR A 59 -0.47 14.21 -7.66
C TYR A 59 -1.36 12.97 -7.73
N GLN A 60 -1.19 12.13 -8.75
CA GLN A 60 -2.05 10.96 -8.94
C GLN A 60 -1.94 9.97 -7.79
N ASN A 61 -0.72 9.69 -7.30
CA ASN A 61 -0.51 8.71 -6.25
C ASN A 61 -0.96 9.25 -4.89
N GLY A 62 -0.71 10.52 -4.60
CA GLY A 62 -1.23 11.16 -3.40
C GLY A 62 -2.76 11.16 -3.35
N GLU A 63 -3.41 11.38 -4.48
CA GLU A 63 -4.87 11.35 -4.57
C GLU A 63 -5.42 9.93 -4.38
N GLU A 64 -4.84 8.93 -5.06
CA GLU A 64 -5.23 7.52 -4.91
C GLU A 64 -5.01 7.00 -3.47
N LEU A 65 -3.91 7.39 -2.84
CA LEU A 65 -3.62 7.04 -1.44
C LEU A 65 -4.67 7.65 -0.52
N LYS A 66 -4.89 8.97 -0.59
CA LYS A 66 -5.91 9.66 0.22
C LYS A 66 -7.30 9.09 0.02
N GLN A 67 -7.69 8.80 -1.23
CA GLN A 67 -8.98 8.21 -1.52
C GLN A 67 -9.11 6.84 -0.87
N ARG A 68 -8.06 6.01 -0.93
CA ARG A 68 -8.10 4.64 -0.42
C ARG A 68 -8.14 4.56 1.10
N THR A 69 -7.34 5.38 1.78
CA THR A 69 -7.15 5.35 3.24
C THR A 69 -8.05 6.34 3.98
N GLU A 70 -8.70 7.27 3.27
CA GLU A 70 -9.36 8.46 3.82
C GLU A 70 -8.42 9.35 4.68
N GLN A 71 -7.11 9.09 4.61
CA GLN A 71 -6.06 9.70 5.42
C GLN A 71 -4.85 10.01 4.54
N GLY A 72 -4.31 11.23 4.64
CA GLY A 72 -3.14 11.64 3.87
C GLY A 72 -3.31 13.01 3.21
N LEU A 73 -2.24 13.48 2.59
CA LEU A 73 -2.12 14.81 2.00
C LEU A 73 -3.06 15.02 0.80
N GLY A 74 -3.21 14.00 -0.05
CA GLY A 74 -3.98 14.09 -1.29
C GLY A 74 -3.21 14.72 -2.44
N GLY A 75 -3.75 14.62 -3.66
CA GLY A 75 -3.00 14.95 -4.86
C GLY A 75 -2.60 16.42 -4.96
N VAL A 76 -3.51 17.34 -4.60
CA VAL A 76 -3.26 18.78 -4.67
C VAL A 76 -2.10 19.20 -3.75
N ALA A 77 -2.05 18.64 -2.54
CA ALA A 77 -0.94 18.91 -1.62
C ALA A 77 0.39 18.38 -2.19
N TYR A 78 0.41 17.16 -2.74
CA TYR A 78 1.58 16.63 -3.44
C TYR A 78 2.01 17.46 -4.65
N LEU A 79 1.06 18.03 -5.40
CA LEU A 79 1.37 18.90 -6.52
C LEU A 79 2.19 20.12 -6.06
N PHE A 80 1.72 20.82 -5.03
CA PHE A 80 2.43 22.00 -4.50
C PHE A 80 3.74 21.63 -3.81
N ILE A 81 3.77 20.54 -3.03
CA ILE A 81 4.98 20.10 -2.35
C ILE A 81 6.05 19.66 -3.34
N THR A 82 5.68 18.87 -4.36
CA THR A 82 6.64 18.44 -5.38
C THR A 82 7.16 19.63 -6.20
N LEU A 83 6.32 20.63 -6.48
CA LEU A 83 6.70 21.82 -7.23
C LEU A 83 7.67 22.72 -6.44
N LEU A 84 7.43 22.92 -5.14
CA LEU A 84 8.19 23.86 -4.31
C LEU A 84 9.35 23.21 -3.56
N ILE A 85 9.21 21.95 -3.16
CA ILE A 85 10.13 21.23 -2.27
C ILE A 85 10.22 19.76 -2.68
N SER A 86 10.66 19.50 -3.91
CA SER A 86 10.72 18.16 -4.52
C SER A 86 11.31 17.04 -3.63
N PRO A 87 12.40 17.24 -2.85
CA PRO A 87 12.95 16.17 -2.00
C PRO A 87 11.99 15.71 -0.89
N VAL A 88 11.12 16.60 -0.39
CA VAL A 88 10.17 16.27 0.69
C VAL A 88 9.14 15.26 0.21
N THR A 89 8.74 15.30 -1.06
CA THR A 89 7.85 14.30 -1.67
C THR A 89 8.37 12.88 -1.51
N MET A 90 9.69 12.67 -1.48
CA MET A 90 10.26 11.33 -1.34
C MET A 90 9.99 10.70 0.03
N PHE A 91 10.00 11.52 1.09
CA PHE A 91 9.68 11.09 2.45
C PHE A 91 8.18 10.89 2.62
N LEU A 92 7.39 11.86 2.16
CA LEU A 92 5.94 11.84 2.31
C LEU A 92 5.33 10.62 1.61
N MET A 93 5.72 10.36 0.37
CA MET A 93 5.19 9.22 -0.38
C MET A 93 5.62 7.90 0.24
N ALA A 94 6.87 7.80 0.72
CA ALA A 94 7.32 6.60 1.42
C ALA A 94 6.54 6.36 2.72
N GLY A 95 6.25 7.43 3.47
CA GLY A 95 5.47 7.37 4.71
C GLY A 95 4.00 7.03 4.49
N GLU A 96 3.36 7.60 3.46
CA GLU A 96 1.95 7.28 3.16
C GLU A 96 1.78 5.86 2.62
N VAL A 97 2.71 5.36 1.79
CA VAL A 97 2.68 3.95 1.37
C VAL A 97 3.00 3.03 2.55
N GLU A 98 3.92 3.40 3.43
CA GLU A 98 4.15 2.66 4.67
C GLU A 98 2.86 2.54 5.50
N GLN A 99 2.18 3.66 5.72
CA GLN A 99 0.92 3.70 6.46
C GLN A 99 -0.19 2.91 5.77
N LEU A 100 -0.29 2.96 4.44
CA LEU A 100 -1.23 2.17 3.64
C LEU A 100 -1.11 0.67 3.93
N TYR A 101 0.12 0.16 3.99
CA TYR A 101 0.38 -1.23 4.31
C TYR A 101 0.05 -1.56 5.77
N ARG A 102 0.48 -0.70 6.70
CA ARG A 102 0.23 -0.87 8.14
C ARG A 102 -1.26 -0.89 8.47
N THR A 103 -2.04 0.03 7.90
CA THR A 103 -3.51 0.08 8.08
C THR A 103 -4.18 -1.15 7.50
N ALA A 104 -3.64 -1.72 6.42
CA ALA A 104 -4.11 -2.98 5.86
C ALA A 104 -3.64 -4.23 6.62
N GLY A 105 -2.94 -4.07 7.76
CA GLY A 105 -2.38 -5.18 8.55
C GLY A 105 -1.25 -5.93 7.86
N LYS A 106 -0.57 -5.31 6.88
CA LYS A 106 0.55 -5.90 6.11
C LYS A 106 1.87 -5.27 6.55
N GLU A 107 2.95 -6.05 6.46
CA GLU A 107 4.30 -5.49 6.63
C GLU A 107 4.65 -4.57 5.45
N PRO A 108 5.09 -3.33 5.71
CA PRO A 108 5.38 -2.37 4.64
C PRO A 108 6.72 -2.72 3.97
N PRO A 109 6.76 -2.89 2.63
CA PRO A 109 8.01 -3.16 1.91
C PRO A 109 8.94 -1.94 1.85
N ILE A 110 8.39 -0.76 2.12
CA ILE A 110 9.10 0.51 2.17
C ILE A 110 8.66 1.27 3.42
N THR A 111 9.58 2.02 4.02
CA THR A 111 9.33 2.85 5.18
C THR A 111 9.77 4.28 4.90
N THR A 112 9.38 5.22 5.75
CA THR A 112 9.69 6.66 5.64
C THR A 112 11.18 6.93 5.46
N ILE A 113 12.06 6.11 6.06
CA ILE A 113 13.53 6.21 5.93
C ILE A 113 14.01 6.07 4.48
N TRP A 114 13.24 5.41 3.61
CA TRP A 114 13.57 5.29 2.20
C TRP A 114 13.57 6.65 1.50
N GLY A 115 12.93 7.68 2.05
CA GLY A 115 13.09 9.05 1.58
C GLY A 115 14.55 9.52 1.54
N LEU A 116 15.44 8.98 2.40
CA LEU A 116 16.87 9.34 2.45
C LEU A 116 17.64 9.05 1.16
N TRP A 117 17.10 8.21 0.26
CA TRP A 117 17.74 7.94 -1.03
C TRP A 117 17.91 9.19 -1.91
N PHE A 118 17.22 10.31 -1.59
CA PHE A 118 17.44 11.60 -2.25
C PHE A 118 18.89 12.12 -2.13
N MET A 119 19.63 11.71 -1.09
CA MET A 119 21.05 12.07 -0.91
C MET A 119 21.97 11.50 -1.99
N LEU A 120 21.51 10.47 -2.72
CA LEU A 120 22.19 9.91 -3.88
C LEU A 120 21.39 10.30 -5.14
N PRO A 121 21.59 11.50 -5.70
CA PRO A 121 20.63 12.14 -6.59
C PRO A 121 20.30 11.36 -7.86
N ILE A 122 21.27 10.64 -8.43
CA ILE A 122 21.04 9.83 -9.64
C ILE A 122 20.55 8.44 -9.22
N ILE A 123 21.44 7.63 -8.63
CA ILE A 123 21.19 6.22 -8.33
C ILE A 123 20.05 6.04 -7.33
N GLY A 124 20.04 6.86 -6.27
CA GLY A 124 19.03 6.77 -5.22
C GLY A 124 17.64 7.13 -5.71
N ASN A 125 17.52 8.09 -6.62
CA ASN A 125 16.22 8.44 -7.20
C ASN A 125 15.63 7.26 -8.00
N PHE A 126 16.43 6.56 -8.80
CA PHE A 126 15.98 5.34 -9.50
C PHE A 126 15.51 4.26 -8.54
N ILE A 127 16.33 3.91 -7.54
CA ILE A 127 16.01 2.88 -6.55
C ILE A 127 14.71 3.23 -5.83
N TRP A 128 14.56 4.49 -5.43
CA TRP A 128 13.37 4.99 -4.76
C TRP A 128 12.12 4.82 -5.63
N TYR A 129 12.16 5.25 -6.89
CA TYR A 129 11.03 5.07 -7.81
C TYR A 129 10.68 3.60 -7.99
N PHE A 130 11.66 2.72 -8.24
CA PHE A 130 11.38 1.30 -8.42
C PHE A 130 10.70 0.68 -7.21
N ARG A 131 11.15 1.03 -5.99
CA ARG A 131 10.61 0.49 -4.74
C ARG A 131 9.23 1.04 -4.42
N ILE A 132 9.01 2.34 -4.60
CA ILE A 132 7.71 2.98 -4.37
C ILE A 132 6.67 2.46 -5.35
N GLN A 133 6.99 2.43 -6.64
CA GLN A 133 6.09 1.88 -7.66
C GLN A 133 5.84 0.40 -7.43
N GLY A 134 6.88 -0.37 -7.10
CA GLY A 134 6.76 -1.79 -6.77
C GLY A 134 5.79 -2.01 -5.61
N ALA A 135 5.90 -1.22 -4.54
CA ALA A 135 5.01 -1.28 -3.39
C ALA A 135 3.58 -0.88 -3.75
N LEU A 136 3.38 0.25 -4.41
CA LEU A 136 2.05 0.69 -4.85
C LEU A 136 1.38 -0.36 -5.74
N ASN A 137 2.08 -0.84 -6.77
CA ASN A 137 1.56 -1.85 -7.69
C ASN A 137 1.22 -3.15 -6.99
N ALA A 138 2.11 -3.65 -6.13
CA ALA A 138 1.87 -4.87 -5.36
C ALA A 138 0.65 -4.71 -4.46
N TYR A 139 0.52 -3.56 -3.79
CA TYR A 139 -0.64 -3.26 -2.97
C TYR A 139 -1.92 -3.26 -3.80
N TRP A 140 -1.99 -2.46 -4.87
CA TRP A 140 -3.18 -2.35 -5.71
C TRP A 140 -3.57 -3.70 -6.32
N THR A 141 -2.59 -4.42 -6.88
CA THR A 141 -2.81 -5.73 -7.53
C THR A 141 -3.29 -6.76 -6.52
N SER A 142 -2.72 -6.79 -5.31
CA SER A 142 -3.16 -7.69 -4.24
C SER A 142 -4.57 -7.37 -3.72
N ASN A 143 -5.10 -6.18 -4.00
CA ASN A 143 -6.45 -5.75 -3.66
C ASN A 143 -7.43 -5.83 -4.86
N GLY A 144 -7.02 -6.40 -6.00
CA GLY A 144 -7.88 -6.70 -7.14
C GLY A 144 -7.82 -5.72 -8.31
N SER A 145 -6.91 -4.75 -8.32
CA SER A 145 -6.71 -3.91 -9.51
C SER A 145 -5.95 -4.67 -10.59
N ILE A 146 -6.41 -4.60 -11.84
CA ILE A 146 -5.71 -5.21 -12.97
C ILE A 146 -4.81 -4.17 -13.63
N GLN A 147 -3.52 -4.50 -13.79
CA GLN A 147 -2.62 -3.70 -14.59
C GLN A 147 -3.07 -3.76 -16.06
N LYS A 148 -3.53 -2.64 -16.60
CA LYS A 148 -3.82 -2.52 -18.03
C LYS A 148 -2.52 -2.25 -18.81
N ALA A 149 -2.47 -2.65 -20.07
CA ALA A 149 -1.33 -2.35 -20.93
C ALA A 149 -1.31 -0.83 -21.22
N GLY A 150 -0.33 -0.12 -20.65
CA GLY A 150 -0.24 1.35 -20.71
C GLY A 150 -0.85 2.02 -19.47
N LEU A 151 -0.05 2.94 -18.88
CA LEU A 151 -0.24 3.64 -17.60
C LEU A 151 -1.26 3.06 -16.61
#